data_AF-A0AAD8IKM2-F1
#
_entry.id   AF-A0AAD8IKM2-F1
#
_cell.length_a   1.000
_cell.length_b   1.000
_cell.length_c   1.000
_cell.angle_alpha   90.00
_cell.angle_beta   90.00
_cell.angle_gamma   90.00
#
_symmetry.space_group_name_H-M   'P 1'
#
loop_
_entity.id
_entity.type
_entity.pdbx_description
1 polymer ?
#
loop_
_entity_poly.entity_id
_entity_poly.type
_entity_poly.pdbx_seq_one_letter_code
_entity_poly.pdbx_strand_id
1 'polypeptide(L)'
;MAAKRGSKGKREAYGNKRAAATAAATISKHATIFAVLVSLLSLLPVTEGSLWNRGPKIEVSVQNNHTNYLSIRCFSFEKSEKVQHLKAGQQFSFTFPTNSIFPSATMVNCSTNMGVFVAYKFDYHCKKLRKCEWKFDLNQSYLFEPTATNWAPTWIAMDYNPNYESLERGGVVEAKYTN
;
A
#
# COMPACT_ATOMS: atom_id res chain seq x y z
N MET A 1 -44.49 8.98 69.71
CA MET A 1 -43.46 9.45 68.76
C MET A 1 -43.39 8.50 67.56
N ALA A 2 -44.07 8.78 66.44
CA ALA A 2 -43.93 7.96 65.23
C ALA A 2 -44.50 8.67 63.97
N ALA A 3 -43.87 9.76 63.51
CA ALA A 3 -44.30 10.43 62.27
C ALA A 3 -43.18 11.23 61.58
N LYS A 4 -41.97 10.67 61.46
CA LYS A 4 -40.88 11.31 60.69
C LYS A 4 -40.12 10.42 59.70
N ARG A 5 -40.43 9.11 59.62
CA ARG A 5 -39.72 8.17 58.71
C ARG A 5 -40.28 8.07 57.28
N GLY A 6 -41.51 8.51 57.01
CA GLY A 6 -42.16 8.33 55.69
C GLY A 6 -41.78 9.33 54.59
N SER A 7 -41.17 10.47 54.94
CA SER A 7 -40.85 11.54 53.97
C SER A 7 -39.49 11.38 53.30
N LYS A 8 -38.49 10.83 54.01
CA LYS A 8 -37.13 10.60 53.48
C LYS A 8 -37.10 9.56 52.35
N GLY A 9 -37.74 8.40 52.56
CA GLY A 9 -37.78 7.32 51.56
C GLY A 9 -38.51 7.68 50.26
N LYS A 10 -39.51 8.57 50.31
CA LYS A 10 -40.22 9.05 49.10
C LYS A 10 -39.37 10.01 48.26
N ARG A 11 -38.51 10.82 48.88
CA ARG A 11 -37.58 11.73 48.17
C ARG A 11 -36.43 10.98 47.51
N GLU A 12 -35.87 9.96 48.18
CA GLU A 12 -34.81 9.11 47.61
C GLU A 12 -35.32 8.27 46.43
N ALA A 13 -36.53 7.70 46.53
CA ALA A 13 -37.15 6.97 45.43
C ALA A 13 -37.46 7.85 44.21
N TYR A 14 -37.82 9.12 44.42
CA TYR A 14 -38.06 10.08 43.34
C TYR A 14 -36.74 10.56 42.68
N GLY A 15 -35.67 10.73 43.47
CA GLY A 15 -34.33 11.05 42.98
C GLY A 15 -33.74 9.95 42.09
N ASN A 16 -33.86 8.69 42.52
CA ASN A 16 -33.39 7.53 41.75
C ASN A 16 -34.16 7.34 40.44
N LYS A 17 -35.48 7.63 40.42
CA LYS A 17 -36.29 7.58 39.18
C LYS A 17 -35.91 8.68 38.19
N ARG A 18 -35.60 9.90 38.67
CA ARG A 18 -35.08 10.98 37.82
C ARG A 18 -33.70 10.66 37.26
N ALA A 19 -32.79 10.14 38.08
CA ALA A 19 -31.44 9.74 37.66
C ALA A 19 -31.47 8.63 36.59
N ALA A 20 -32.34 7.63 36.77
CA ALA A 20 -32.56 6.56 35.79
C ALA A 20 -33.18 7.10 34.48
N ALA A 21 -34.15 8.01 34.56
CA ALA A 21 -34.75 8.64 33.38
C ALA A 21 -33.75 9.53 32.61
N THR A 22 -32.89 10.27 33.32
CA THR A 22 -31.82 11.05 32.68
C THR A 22 -30.76 10.14 32.06
N ALA A 23 -30.35 9.05 32.71
CA ALA A 23 -29.41 8.08 32.14
C ALA A 23 -29.98 7.40 30.88
N ALA A 24 -31.24 6.96 30.92
CA ALA A 24 -31.93 6.37 29.77
C ALA A 24 -32.06 7.35 28.60
N ALA A 25 -32.39 8.61 28.86
CA ALA A 25 -32.46 9.66 27.84
C ALA A 25 -31.08 9.99 27.25
N THR A 26 -30.00 9.84 28.02
CA THR A 26 -28.62 10.09 27.55
C THR A 26 -28.13 8.92 26.69
N ILE A 27 -28.38 7.67 27.10
CA ILE A 27 -28.05 6.46 26.33
C ILE A 27 -28.80 6.45 24.98
N SER A 28 -30.09 6.84 25.00
CA SER A 28 -30.91 6.93 23.78
C SER A 28 -30.35 7.94 22.76
N LYS A 29 -29.85 9.11 23.22
CA LYS A 29 -29.23 10.11 22.33
C LYS A 29 -27.89 9.66 21.75
N HIS A 30 -27.10 8.90 22.50
CA HIS A 30 -25.82 8.39 22.00
C HIS A 30 -26.02 7.23 21.03
N ALA A 31 -27.04 6.39 21.27
CA ALA A 31 -27.41 5.30 20.37
C ALA A 31 -27.92 5.82 19.01
N THR A 32 -28.69 6.91 18.98
CA THR A 32 -29.14 7.52 17.73
C THR A 32 -28.00 8.18 16.96
N ILE A 33 -27.09 8.90 17.63
CA ILE A 33 -25.91 9.48 16.99
C ILE A 33 -25.02 8.37 16.39
N PHE A 34 -24.80 7.28 17.12
CA PHE A 34 -24.02 6.14 16.64
C PHE A 34 -24.68 5.47 15.43
N ALA A 35 -25.99 5.24 15.46
CA ALA A 35 -26.74 4.65 14.34
C ALA A 35 -26.73 5.52 13.08
N VAL A 36 -26.76 6.86 13.23
CA VAL A 36 -26.65 7.82 12.12
C VAL A 36 -25.24 7.80 11.53
N LEU A 37 -24.19 7.77 12.37
CA LEU A 37 -22.79 7.66 11.92
C LEU A 37 -22.55 6.35 11.15
N VAL A 38 -23.02 5.22 11.65
CA VAL A 38 -22.88 3.92 10.97
C VAL A 38 -23.63 3.92 9.63
N SER A 39 -24.85 4.47 9.60
CA SER A 39 -25.63 4.61 8.35
C SER A 39 -24.95 5.52 7.32
N LEU A 40 -24.31 6.61 7.77
CA LEU A 40 -23.53 7.49 6.89
C LEU A 40 -22.29 6.78 6.33
N LEU A 41 -21.61 5.94 7.12
CA LEU A 41 -20.47 5.17 6.65
C LEU A 41 -20.86 4.13 5.59
N SER A 42 -22.05 3.54 5.68
CA SER A 42 -22.54 2.57 4.67
C SER A 42 -22.96 3.19 3.33
N LEU A 43 -23.13 4.51 3.26
CA LEU A 43 -23.44 5.24 2.03
C LEU A 43 -22.17 5.70 1.28
N LEU A 44 -20.99 5.51 1.87
CA LEU A 44 -19.74 5.78 1.16
C LEU A 44 -19.58 4.73 0.05
N PRO A 45 -19.45 5.14 -1.23
CA PRO A 45 -19.18 4.19 -2.29
C PRO A 45 -17.84 3.51 -1.99
N VAL A 46 -17.88 2.21 -1.71
CA VAL A 46 -16.70 1.35 -1.69
C VAL A 46 -16.30 1.18 -3.14
N THR A 47 -15.67 2.21 -3.71
CA THR A 47 -15.06 2.08 -5.03
C THR A 47 -13.98 1.03 -4.92
N GLU A 48 -13.95 0.07 -5.85
CA GLU A 48 -13.03 -1.07 -5.90
C GLU A 48 -11.53 -0.68 -5.96
N GLY A 49 -11.20 0.59 -5.83
CA GLY A 49 -9.88 1.05 -5.42
C GLY A 49 -9.78 1.03 -3.90
N SER A 50 -9.41 -0.13 -3.35
CA SER A 50 -8.87 -0.28 -1.99
C SER A 50 -8.08 0.98 -1.60
N LEU A 51 -8.31 1.54 -0.39
CA LEU A 51 -7.60 2.73 0.10
C LEU A 51 -6.06 2.57 0.01
N TRP A 52 -5.62 1.31 -0.04
CA TRP A 52 -4.27 0.82 -0.26
C TRP A 52 -3.68 1.11 -1.66
N ASN A 53 -4.47 1.50 -2.66
CA ASN A 53 -4.05 1.72 -4.06
C ASN A 53 -4.30 3.13 -4.59
N ARG A 54 -4.53 4.10 -3.71
CA ARG A 54 -4.83 5.49 -4.09
C ARG A 54 -3.62 6.41 -4.11
N GLY A 55 -2.40 5.87 -3.94
CA GLY A 55 -1.19 6.66 -3.85
C GLY A 55 -0.75 7.20 -5.21
N PRO A 56 0.32 8.00 -5.24
CA PRO A 56 0.90 8.45 -6.48
C PRO A 56 1.26 7.25 -7.37
N LYS A 57 0.92 7.38 -8.65
CA LYS A 57 1.33 6.43 -9.67
C LYS A 57 2.82 6.61 -9.97
N ILE A 58 3.54 5.51 -10.04
CA ILE A 58 4.96 5.47 -10.39
C ILE A 58 5.09 4.70 -11.69
N GLU A 59 5.83 5.27 -12.64
CA GLU A 59 6.21 4.59 -13.87
C GLU A 59 7.54 3.86 -13.66
N VAL A 60 7.60 2.60 -14.06
CA VAL A 60 8.86 1.85 -14.18
C VAL A 60 9.08 1.60 -15.66
N SER A 61 10.27 1.96 -16.11
CA SER A 61 10.73 1.80 -17.48
C SER A 61 11.98 0.93 -17.47
N VAL A 62 11.99 -0.14 -18.25
CA VAL A 62 13.12 -1.07 -18.36
C VAL A 62 13.58 -1.14 -19.81
N GLN A 63 14.83 -0.78 -20.06
CA GLN A 63 15.47 -0.88 -21.37
C GLN A 63 16.41 -2.08 -21.42
N ASN A 64 16.27 -2.91 -22.45
CA ASN A 64 17.23 -3.96 -22.75
C ASN A 64 18.44 -3.36 -23.48
N ASN A 65 19.57 -3.22 -22.79
CA ASN A 65 20.84 -2.78 -23.39
C ASN A 65 21.73 -3.97 -23.81
N HIS A 66 21.26 -5.20 -23.58
CA HIS A 66 21.96 -6.40 -24.00
C HIS A 66 21.69 -6.73 -25.49
N THR A 67 22.56 -7.53 -26.10
CA THR A 67 22.47 -7.95 -27.51
C THR A 67 21.43 -9.03 -27.74
N ASN A 68 21.13 -9.86 -26.73
CA ASN A 68 20.10 -10.89 -26.80
C ASN A 68 18.72 -10.37 -26.35
N TYR A 69 17.69 -11.19 -26.57
CA TYR A 69 16.35 -10.87 -26.06
C TYR A 69 16.29 -11.00 -24.54
N LEU A 70 15.54 -10.09 -23.90
CA LEU A 70 15.26 -10.07 -22.47
C LEU A 70 13.79 -10.42 -22.27
N SER A 71 13.51 -11.53 -21.61
CA SER A 71 12.15 -11.84 -21.16
C SER A 71 11.97 -11.29 -19.76
N ILE A 72 10.97 -10.44 -19.54
CA ILE A 72 10.74 -9.76 -18.27
C ILE A 72 9.30 -9.91 -17.80
N ARG A 73 9.12 -10.12 -16.51
CA ARG A 73 7.84 -10.10 -15.81
C ARG A 73 7.97 -9.30 -14.54
N CYS A 74 7.17 -8.25 -14.41
CA CYS A 74 7.14 -7.40 -13.22
C CYS A 74 5.89 -7.65 -12.40
N PHE A 75 6.02 -7.62 -11.09
CA PHE A 75 4.95 -7.93 -10.16
C PHE A 75 5.15 -7.24 -8.81
N SER A 76 4.04 -6.96 -8.15
CA SER A 76 3.93 -6.50 -6.77
C SER A 76 3.08 -7.50 -5.97
N PHE A 77 2.86 -7.23 -4.69
CA PHE A 77 1.96 -8.05 -3.86
C PHE A 77 0.53 -8.15 -4.43
N GLU A 78 0.06 -7.15 -5.16
CA GLU A 78 -1.35 -7.07 -5.58
C GLU A 78 -1.55 -7.26 -7.08
N LYS A 79 -0.53 -6.97 -7.90
CA LYS A 79 -0.64 -6.99 -9.36
C LYS A 79 0.58 -7.63 -10.00
N SER A 80 0.36 -8.44 -11.01
CA SER A 80 1.39 -8.96 -11.90
C SER A 80 1.12 -8.48 -13.30
N GLU A 81 2.15 -7.94 -13.95
CA GLU A 81 2.13 -7.70 -15.39
C GLU A 81 2.31 -9.02 -16.14
N LYS A 82 1.88 -9.03 -17.41
CA LYS A 82 2.15 -10.15 -18.32
C LYS A 82 3.64 -10.18 -18.68
N VAL A 83 4.13 -11.37 -19.02
CA VAL A 83 5.51 -11.54 -19.52
C VAL A 83 5.66 -10.76 -20.82
N GLN A 84 6.75 -10.00 -20.92
CA GLN A 84 7.14 -9.24 -22.10
C GLN A 84 8.48 -9.72 -22.61
N HIS A 85 8.66 -9.73 -23.93
CA HIS A 85 9.90 -10.12 -24.58
C HIS A 85 10.49 -8.92 -25.32
N LEU A 86 11.60 -8.40 -24.80
CA LEU A 86 12.28 -7.22 -25.32
C LEU A 86 13.46 -7.63 -26.19
N LYS A 87 13.47 -7.21 -27.44
CA LYS A 87 14.66 -7.28 -28.31
C LYS A 87 15.74 -6.30 -27.83
N ALA A 88 16.96 -6.44 -28.35
CA ALA A 88 18.04 -5.50 -28.08
C ALA A 88 17.60 -4.05 -28.36
N GLY A 89 17.87 -3.15 -27.42
CA GLY A 89 17.51 -1.73 -27.48
C GLY A 89 16.04 -1.42 -27.18
N GLN A 90 15.15 -2.42 -27.07
CA GLN A 90 13.73 -2.18 -26.77
C GLN A 90 13.50 -1.83 -25.30
N GLN A 91 12.38 -1.15 -25.05
CA GLN A 91 11.98 -0.66 -23.75
C GLN A 91 10.57 -1.14 -23.40
N PHE A 92 10.38 -1.53 -22.15
CA PHE A 92 9.09 -1.84 -21.55
C PHE A 92 8.80 -0.83 -20.46
N SER A 93 7.62 -0.21 -20.49
CA SER A 93 7.15 0.65 -19.41
C SER A 93 5.81 0.18 -18.89
N PHE A 94 5.62 0.27 -17.58
CA PHE A 94 4.34 0.06 -16.92
C PHE A 94 4.19 1.02 -15.74
N THR A 95 2.95 1.21 -15.30
CA THR A 95 2.63 2.11 -14.19
C THR A 95 1.88 1.35 -13.11
N PHE A 96 2.27 1.56 -11.86
CA PHE A 96 1.58 0.98 -10.71
C PHE A 96 1.23 2.08 -9.69
N PRO A 97 0.10 1.94 -8.99
CA PRO A 97 -0.22 2.80 -7.86
C PRO A 97 0.64 2.42 -6.65
N THR A 98 1.03 3.42 -5.86
CA THR A 98 1.61 3.18 -4.53
C THR A 98 0.53 3.21 -3.45
N ASN A 99 0.88 2.74 -2.27
CA ASN A 99 0.02 2.81 -1.10
C ASN A 99 0.01 4.21 -0.50
N SER A 100 -1.18 4.77 -0.28
CA SER A 100 -1.34 6.11 0.32
C SER A 100 -1.08 6.15 1.82
N ILE A 101 -1.38 5.06 2.54
CA ILE A 101 -1.32 4.98 4.00
C ILE A 101 0.07 4.55 4.45
N PHE A 102 0.59 3.48 3.84
CA PHE A 102 1.91 2.91 4.10
C PHE A 102 2.73 2.84 2.81
N PRO A 103 3.24 3.96 2.31
CA PRO A 103 4.05 3.97 1.09
C PRO A 103 5.25 3.01 1.12
N SER A 104 5.82 2.76 2.29
CA SER A 104 6.92 1.79 2.51
C SER A 104 6.55 0.34 2.23
N ALA A 105 5.25 0.00 2.24
CA ALA A 105 4.77 -1.34 1.92
C ALA A 105 4.72 -1.61 0.41
N THR A 106 4.84 -0.58 -0.43
CA THR A 106 4.85 -0.77 -1.89
C THR A 106 6.24 -1.18 -2.36
N MET A 107 6.33 -2.37 -2.93
CA MET A 107 7.53 -2.89 -3.57
C MET A 107 7.15 -3.56 -4.89
N VAL A 108 7.97 -3.35 -5.91
CA VAL A 108 7.79 -3.98 -7.22
C VAL A 108 9.07 -4.71 -7.59
N ASN A 109 8.93 -5.99 -7.88
CA ASN A 109 10.01 -6.84 -8.34
C ASN A 109 9.84 -7.13 -9.82
N CYS A 110 10.96 -7.30 -10.51
CA CYS A 110 10.96 -7.76 -11.88
C CYS A 110 11.88 -8.96 -11.99
N SER A 111 11.34 -10.03 -12.58
CA SER A 111 12.06 -11.25 -12.89
C SER A 111 12.37 -11.28 -14.37
N THR A 112 13.58 -11.69 -14.70
CA THR A 112 14.06 -11.83 -16.08
C THR A 112 14.59 -13.23 -16.32
N ASN A 113 14.83 -13.59 -17.59
CA ASN A 113 15.51 -14.83 -17.95
C ASN A 113 16.99 -14.88 -17.53
N MET A 114 17.55 -13.79 -17.02
CA MET A 114 18.94 -13.69 -16.60
C MET A 114 19.09 -13.48 -15.07
N GLY A 115 17.99 -13.22 -14.35
CA GLY A 115 18.01 -12.89 -12.91
C GLY A 115 16.84 -12.03 -12.45
N VAL A 116 16.86 -11.61 -11.18
CA VAL A 116 15.82 -10.76 -10.55
C VAL A 116 16.37 -9.46 -9.98
N PHE A 117 15.51 -8.45 -9.89
CA PHE A 117 15.83 -7.16 -9.27
C PHE A 117 14.57 -6.48 -8.70
N VAL A 118 14.78 -5.58 -7.74
CA VAL A 118 13.73 -4.73 -7.17
C VAL A 118 13.61 -3.47 -8.02
N ALA A 119 12.59 -3.42 -8.88
CA ALA A 119 12.38 -2.31 -9.80
C ALA A 119 11.86 -1.04 -9.12
N TYR A 120 11.21 -1.18 -7.96
CA TYR A 120 10.81 -0.07 -7.10
C TYR A 120 10.82 -0.46 -5.63
N LYS A 121 11.35 0.44 -4.81
CA LYS A 121 11.22 0.45 -3.36
C LYS A 121 11.02 1.90 -2.89
N PHE A 122 10.33 2.08 -1.77
CA PHE A 122 9.95 3.40 -1.27
C PHE A 122 11.13 4.37 -0.98
N ASP A 123 12.29 3.81 -0.66
CA ASP A 123 13.52 4.54 -0.36
C ASP A 123 14.31 4.93 -1.62
N TYR A 124 13.93 4.46 -2.81
CA TYR A 124 14.59 4.84 -4.05
C TYR A 124 14.33 6.31 -4.41
N HIS A 125 15.36 6.99 -4.91
CA HIS A 125 15.28 8.38 -5.35
C HIS A 125 14.26 8.62 -6.47
N CYS A 126 14.07 7.62 -7.34
CA CYS A 126 13.13 7.66 -8.45
C CYS A 126 11.66 7.85 -8.02
N LYS A 127 11.32 7.58 -6.75
CA LYS A 127 10.01 7.92 -6.15
C LYS A 127 9.68 9.41 -6.27
N LYS A 128 10.66 10.30 -6.05
CA LYS A 128 10.44 11.76 -6.10
C LYS A 128 10.04 12.21 -7.50
N LEU A 129 10.62 11.60 -8.53
CA LEU A 129 10.31 11.87 -9.93
C LEU A 129 9.08 11.11 -10.45
N ARG A 130 8.55 10.18 -9.66
CA ARG A 130 7.48 9.26 -10.07
C ARG A 130 7.82 8.41 -11.30
N LYS A 131 9.12 8.24 -11.58
CA LYS A 131 9.62 7.49 -12.72
C LYS A 131 10.95 6.85 -12.36
N CYS A 132 11.01 5.52 -12.47
CA CYS A 132 12.21 4.71 -12.26
C CYS A 132 12.66 4.14 -13.60
N GLU A 133 13.84 4.55 -14.07
CA GLU A 133 14.39 4.11 -15.35
C GLU A 133 15.51 3.11 -15.13
N TRP A 134 15.40 1.98 -15.78
CA TRP A 134 16.29 0.84 -15.63
C TRP A 134 16.94 0.50 -16.97
N LYS A 135 18.21 0.10 -16.92
CA LYS A 135 18.93 -0.52 -18.03
C LYS A 135 19.48 -1.87 -17.62
N PHE A 136 19.42 -2.81 -18.54
CA PHE A 136 19.94 -4.17 -18.36
C PHE A 136 21.10 -4.47 -19.28
N ASP A 137 22.16 -5.02 -18.70
CA ASP A 137 23.23 -5.71 -19.41
C ASP A 137 23.40 -7.13 -18.83
N LEU A 138 24.29 -7.96 -19.40
CA LEU A 138 24.50 -9.36 -19.01
C LEU A 138 24.76 -9.56 -17.51
N ASN A 139 25.52 -8.65 -16.92
CA ASN A 139 26.10 -8.87 -15.59
C ASN A 139 25.43 -8.01 -14.51
N GLN A 140 24.71 -6.96 -14.90
CA GLN A 140 24.25 -5.93 -13.97
C GLN A 140 22.95 -5.27 -14.44
N SER A 141 22.20 -4.79 -13.45
CA SER A 141 21.09 -3.88 -13.63
C SER A 141 21.51 -2.47 -13.20
N TYR A 142 21.09 -1.45 -13.95
CA TYR A 142 21.40 -0.07 -13.65
C TYR A 142 20.12 0.72 -13.42
N LEU A 143 20.02 1.41 -12.29
CA LEU A 143 18.96 2.38 -12.01
C LEU A 143 19.47 3.78 -12.34
N PHE A 144 18.68 4.52 -13.09
CA PHE A 144 18.94 5.93 -13.35
C PHE A 144 18.71 6.75 -12.09
N GLU A 145 19.76 7.39 -11.60
CA GLU A 145 19.68 8.36 -10.54
C GLU A 145 19.80 9.79 -11.11
N PRO A 146 18.68 10.55 -11.12
CA PRO A 146 18.63 11.89 -11.71
C PRO A 146 19.32 12.95 -10.84
N THR A 147 19.55 12.63 -9.56
CA THR A 147 20.09 13.53 -8.54
C THR A 147 20.96 12.73 -7.59
N ALA A 148 22.01 12.12 -8.14
CA ALA A 148 23.15 11.76 -7.33
C ALA A 148 23.83 13.08 -6.93
N THR A 149 24.39 13.15 -5.74
CA THR A 149 25.18 14.23 -5.14
C THR A 149 26.25 14.94 -6.02
N ASN A 150 26.42 14.52 -7.28
CA ASN A 150 27.43 14.95 -8.23
C ASN A 150 26.81 15.56 -9.51
N TRP A 151 26.02 16.66 -9.43
CA TRP A 151 25.71 17.63 -10.52
C TRP A 151 25.27 17.12 -11.93
N ALA A 152 25.14 15.82 -12.14
CA ALA A 152 24.87 15.16 -13.39
C ALA A 152 24.08 13.87 -13.12
N PRO A 153 23.12 13.50 -13.98
CA PRO A 153 22.43 12.23 -13.87
C PRO A 153 23.40 11.07 -14.06
N THR A 154 23.28 10.02 -13.24
CA THR A 154 24.18 8.86 -13.31
C THR A 154 23.40 7.55 -13.31
N TRP A 155 24.02 6.49 -13.84
CA TRP A 155 23.50 5.13 -13.81
C TRP A 155 24.19 4.38 -12.68
N ILE A 156 23.42 3.95 -11.69
CA ILE A 156 23.94 3.26 -10.51
C ILE A 156 23.70 1.77 -10.69
N ALA A 157 24.77 0.97 -10.57
CA ALA A 157 24.66 -0.47 -10.54
C ALA A 157 23.88 -0.89 -9.28
N MET A 158 22.80 -1.64 -9.48
CA MET A 158 21.94 -2.13 -8.41
C MET A 158 22.03 -3.65 -8.34
N ASP A 159 21.77 -4.18 -7.14
CA ASP A 159 21.79 -5.62 -6.87
C ASP A 159 20.93 -6.38 -7.88
N TYR A 160 21.63 -7.10 -8.73
CA TYR A 160 21.09 -8.03 -9.70
C TYR A 160 21.49 -9.42 -9.25
N ASN A 161 20.51 -10.28 -8.95
CA ASN A 161 20.80 -11.64 -8.54
C ASN A 161 20.51 -12.61 -9.69
N PRO A 162 21.53 -12.99 -10.48
CA PRO A 162 21.37 -13.92 -11.60
C PRO A 162 21.10 -15.36 -11.14
N ASN A 163 21.50 -15.70 -9.92
CA ASN A 163 21.36 -17.04 -9.35
C ASN A 163 20.04 -17.26 -8.61
N TYR A 164 19.20 -16.22 -8.51
CA TYR A 164 17.86 -16.36 -7.96
C TYR A 164 16.95 -16.91 -9.05
N GLU A 165 16.69 -18.22 -9.02
CA GLU A 165 15.81 -18.89 -9.98
C GLU A 165 14.49 -18.13 -10.15
N SER A 166 14.20 -17.78 -11.40
CA SER A 166 13.02 -17.04 -11.83
C SER A 166 11.78 -17.92 -11.71
N LEU A 167 11.25 -18.07 -10.50
CA LEU A 167 9.81 -18.19 -10.22
C LEU A 167 8.95 -18.97 -11.23
N GLU A 168 9.35 -20.19 -11.61
CA GLU A 168 8.36 -21.21 -11.97
C GLU A 168 7.39 -21.48 -10.79
N ARG A 169 7.65 -20.88 -9.61
CA ARG A 169 6.88 -20.93 -8.36
C ARG A 169 6.52 -19.56 -7.75
N GLY A 170 6.05 -18.57 -8.53
CA GLY A 170 5.22 -17.47 -8.00
C GLY A 170 5.74 -16.73 -6.76
N GLY A 171 7.02 -16.37 -6.71
CA GLY A 171 7.66 -15.72 -5.56
C GLY A 171 7.40 -14.21 -5.52
N VAL A 172 6.16 -13.86 -5.21
CA VAL A 172 5.95 -13.06 -4.00
C VAL A 172 5.38 -14.07 -3.03
N VAL A 173 6.13 -14.45 -2.00
CA VAL A 173 5.47 -15.00 -0.81
C VAL A 173 4.48 -13.90 -0.42
N GLU A 174 3.18 -14.14 -0.59
CA GLU A 174 2.15 -13.36 0.08
C GLU A 174 2.57 -13.36 1.53
N ALA A 175 3.21 -12.28 1.98
CA ALA A 175 3.41 -12.03 3.39
C ALA A 175 2.01 -11.70 3.92
N LYS A 176 1.20 -12.75 4.13
CA LYS A 176 0.09 -12.70 5.05
C LYS A 176 0.74 -12.35 6.38
N TYR A 177 0.52 -11.12 6.82
CA TYR A 177 0.82 -10.69 8.17
C TYR A 177 0.34 -11.80 9.11
N THR A 178 1.28 -12.52 9.71
CA THR A 178 1.00 -13.50 10.75
C THR A 178 1.35 -12.82 12.06
N ASN A 179 0.30 -12.25 12.67
CA ASN A 179 0.16 -11.62 13.98
C ASN A 179 1.23 -10.64 14.45
#